data_AF-A0A2I0STE7-F1
#
_entry.id   AF-A0A2I0STE7-F1
#
_cell.length_a   1.000
_cell.length_b   1.000
_cell.length_c   1.000
_cell.angle_alpha   90.00
_cell.angle_beta   90.00
_cell.angle_gamma   90.00
#
_symmetry.space_group_name_H-M   'P 1'
#
loop_
_entity.id
_entity.type
_entity.pdbx_description
1 polymer ?
#
loop_
_entity_poly.entity_id
_entity_poly.type
_entity_poly.pdbx_seq_one_letter_code
_entity_poly.pdbx_strand_id
1 'polypeptide(L)'
;MTNDLPPMPDVPPAVASKPSATRRRNLIVAVAVAGALAVGGIIYWAGRPSYNDIVKGCQRALVAQYEADGRGKPSACDGVKGDDYDALVLGAAMGDLGWLDDDGDFDKDKMLEGLLGEP
;
A
#
# COMPACT_ATOMS: atom_id res chain seq x y z
N MET A 1 -87.25 -1.52 16.09
CA MET A 1 -87.19 -2.94 15.71
C MET A 1 -86.04 -3.07 14.73
N THR A 2 -84.99 -3.72 15.18
CA THR A 2 -83.61 -3.69 14.67
C THR A 2 -83.45 -4.52 13.40
N ASN A 3 -82.71 -3.98 12.43
CA ASN A 3 -82.30 -4.68 11.20
C ASN A 3 -81.11 -5.59 11.51
N ASP A 4 -81.32 -6.91 11.50
CA ASP A 4 -80.26 -7.90 11.61
C ASP A 4 -79.66 -8.19 10.21
N LEU A 5 -78.37 -7.86 10.04
CA LEU A 5 -77.57 -8.29 8.90
C LEU A 5 -77.03 -9.72 9.14
N PRO A 6 -76.93 -10.56 8.11
CA PRO A 6 -76.40 -11.91 8.25
C PRO A 6 -74.90 -11.93 8.60
N PRO A 7 -74.42 -12.96 9.31
CA PRO A 7 -73.02 -13.08 9.69
C PRO A 7 -72.11 -13.31 8.47
N MET A 8 -70.96 -12.63 8.45
CA MET A 8 -69.93 -12.80 7.43
C MET A 8 -69.20 -14.15 7.58
N PRO A 9 -68.71 -14.73 6.47
CA PRO A 9 -67.95 -15.98 6.50
C PRO A 9 -66.56 -15.80 7.12
N ASP A 10 -66.13 -16.82 7.86
CA ASP A 10 -64.87 -16.88 8.59
C ASP A 10 -63.65 -16.64 7.68
N VAL A 11 -62.76 -15.74 8.12
CA VAL A 11 -61.46 -15.50 7.50
C VAL A 11 -60.55 -16.69 7.86
N PRO A 12 -59.91 -17.37 6.89
CA PRO A 12 -58.98 -18.45 7.21
C PRO A 12 -57.73 -17.90 7.92
N PRO A 13 -57.13 -18.66 8.87
CA PRO A 13 -55.95 -18.21 9.57
C PRO A 13 -54.78 -18.01 8.59
N ALA A 14 -54.05 -16.92 8.79
CA ALA A 14 -52.84 -16.60 8.04
C ALA A 14 -51.84 -17.76 8.11
N VAL A 15 -51.58 -18.40 6.97
CA VAL A 15 -50.58 -19.45 6.85
C VAL A 15 -49.20 -18.81 7.08
N ALA A 16 -48.53 -19.21 8.16
CA ALA A 16 -47.15 -18.83 8.42
C ALA A 16 -46.24 -19.39 7.30
N SER A 17 -45.81 -18.52 6.40
CA SER A 17 -44.86 -18.84 5.34
C SER A 17 -43.54 -19.31 5.94
N LYS A 18 -43.29 -20.63 5.90
CA LYS A 18 -41.99 -21.19 6.26
C LYS A 18 -40.92 -20.55 5.36
N PRO A 19 -39.79 -20.07 5.90
CA PRO A 19 -38.74 -19.48 5.09
C PRO A 19 -38.20 -20.54 4.11
N SER A 20 -38.45 -20.30 2.82
CA SER A 20 -37.99 -21.13 1.71
C SER A 20 -36.48 -21.36 1.80
N ALA A 21 -36.08 -22.62 1.61
CA ALA A 21 -34.68 -23.08 1.67
C ALA A 21 -33.73 -22.29 0.76
N THR A 22 -34.26 -21.70 -0.31
CA THR A 22 -33.54 -20.82 -1.25
C THR A 22 -32.96 -19.58 -0.57
N ARG A 23 -33.67 -19.02 0.43
CA ARG A 23 -33.21 -17.81 1.16
C ARG A 23 -31.99 -18.10 2.05
N ARG A 24 -31.92 -19.31 2.63
CA ARG A 24 -30.80 -19.74 3.47
C ARG A 24 -29.55 -20.01 2.65
N ARG A 25 -29.70 -20.61 1.46
CA ARG A 25 -28.58 -20.87 0.53
C ARG A 25 -27.95 -19.57 0.02
N ASN A 26 -28.77 -18.59 -0.35
CA ASN A 26 -28.28 -17.29 -0.83
C ASN A 26 -27.55 -16.50 0.27
N LEU A 27 -28.00 -16.61 1.52
CA LEU A 27 -27.34 -16.00 2.68
C LEU A 27 -25.96 -16.62 2.97
N ILE A 28 -25.82 -17.95 2.85
CA ILE A 28 -24.54 -18.64 3.08
C ILE A 28 -23.51 -18.24 2.00
N VAL A 29 -23.93 -18.15 0.74
CA VAL A 29 -23.05 -17.71 -0.36
C VAL A 29 -22.62 -16.26 -0.20
N ALA A 30 -23.53 -15.36 0.22
CA ALA A 30 -23.20 -13.96 0.44
C ALA A 30 -22.18 -13.74 1.59
N VAL A 31 -22.30 -14.52 2.68
CA VAL A 31 -21.36 -14.45 3.81
C VAL A 31 -19.96 -14.96 3.44
N ALA A 32 -19.87 -16.03 2.64
CA ALA A 32 -18.59 -16.58 2.22
C ALA A 32 -17.79 -15.62 1.31
N VAL A 33 -18.46 -14.90 0.40
CA VAL A 33 -17.81 -13.92 -0.48
C VAL A 33 -17.33 -12.68 0.29
N ALA A 34 -18.12 -12.20 1.27
CA ALA A 34 -17.71 -11.07 2.10
C ALA A 34 -16.49 -11.38 2.98
N GLY A 35 -16.39 -12.60 3.51
CA GLY A 35 -15.24 -13.04 4.30
C GLY A 35 -13.94 -13.08 3.48
N ALA A 36 -13.99 -13.55 2.23
CA ALA A 36 -12.81 -13.64 1.37
C ALA A 36 -12.24 -12.27 0.96
N LEU A 37 -13.11 -11.28 0.68
CA LEU A 37 -12.68 -9.92 0.34
C LEU A 37 -12.08 -9.17 1.54
N ALA A 38 -12.61 -9.40 2.75
CA ALA A 38 -12.08 -8.78 3.96
C ALA A 38 -10.64 -9.26 4.29
N VAL A 39 -10.36 -10.56 4.13
CA VAL A 39 -9.02 -11.11 4.36
C VAL A 39 -8.04 -10.66 3.27
N GLY A 40 -8.46 -10.65 2.01
CA GLY A 40 -7.62 -10.18 0.90
C GLY A 40 -7.21 -8.70 1.02
N GLY A 41 -8.12 -7.84 1.49
CA GLY A 41 -7.84 -6.42 1.71
C GLY A 41 -6.78 -6.17 2.79
N ILE A 42 -6.78 -6.97 3.87
CA ILE A 42 -5.83 -6.83 4.98
C ILE A 42 -4.41 -7.23 4.54
N ILE A 43 -4.26 -8.34 3.80
CA ILE A 43 -2.93 -8.78 3.32
C ILE A 43 -2.38 -7.79 2.29
N TYR A 44 -3.22 -7.25 1.40
CA TYR A 44 -2.80 -6.25 0.41
C TYR A 44 -2.37 -4.93 1.06
N TRP A 45 -3.05 -4.50 2.13
CA TRP A 45 -2.67 -3.28 2.86
C TRP A 45 -1.42 -3.48 3.73
N ALA A 46 -1.29 -4.64 4.38
CA ALA A 46 -0.13 -4.97 5.21
C ALA A 46 1.15 -5.26 4.41
N GLY A 47 1.02 -5.71 3.16
CA GLY A 47 2.16 -6.05 2.29
C GLY A 47 2.77 -4.87 1.53
N ARG A 48 2.24 -3.64 1.67
CA ARG A 48 2.83 -2.49 0.98
C ARG A 48 4.13 -2.06 1.68
N PRO A 49 5.23 -1.88 0.93
CA PRO A 49 6.44 -1.28 1.49
C PRO A 49 6.11 0.11 2.03
N SER A 50 6.66 0.43 3.19
CA SER A 50 6.53 1.78 3.73
C SER A 50 7.30 2.77 2.85
N TYR A 51 6.99 4.06 2.95
CA TYR A 51 7.74 5.08 2.21
C TYR A 51 9.25 5.00 2.50
N ASN A 52 9.63 4.73 3.75
CA ASN A 52 11.03 4.57 4.14
C ASN A 52 11.70 3.37 3.46
N ASP A 53 10.97 2.28 3.23
CA ASP A 53 11.50 1.11 2.52
C ASP A 53 11.73 1.43 1.05
N ILE A 54 10.85 2.22 0.44
CA ILE A 54 11.00 2.71 -0.94
C ILE A 54 12.24 3.61 -1.05
N VAL A 55 12.40 4.58 -0.14
CA VAL A 55 13.56 5.49 -0.09
C VAL A 55 14.87 4.71 0.09
N LYS A 56 14.92 3.75 1.03
CA LYS A 56 16.10 2.89 1.23
C LYS A 56 16.40 2.02 0.01
N GLY A 57 15.38 1.49 -0.64
CA GLY A 57 15.53 0.74 -1.89
C GLY A 57 16.10 1.59 -3.01
N CYS A 58 15.59 2.82 -3.16
CA CYS A 58 16.10 3.80 -4.12
C CYS A 58 17.57 4.18 -3.83
N GLN A 59 17.92 4.47 -2.58
CA GLN A 59 19.29 4.80 -2.18
C GLN A 59 20.27 3.69 -2.59
N ARG A 60 19.96 2.42 -2.27
CA ARG A 60 20.81 1.28 -2.66
C ARG A 60 20.93 1.14 -4.17
N ALA A 61 19.83 1.34 -4.90
CA ALA A 61 19.83 1.26 -6.35
C ALA A 61 20.65 2.39 -6.99
N LEU A 62 20.62 3.60 -6.41
CA LEU A 62 21.44 4.72 -6.85
C LEU A 62 22.93 4.43 -6.63
N VAL A 63 23.33 3.99 -5.43
CA VAL A 63 24.74 3.63 -5.16
C VAL A 63 25.24 2.57 -6.15
N ALA A 64 24.49 1.47 -6.30
CA ALA A 64 24.86 0.41 -7.24
C ALA A 64 24.88 0.88 -8.71
N GLN A 65 24.08 1.88 -9.05
CA GLN A 65 24.08 2.48 -10.38
C GLN A 65 25.32 3.36 -10.59
N TYR A 66 25.72 4.19 -9.62
CA TYR A 66 26.93 5.00 -9.67
C TYR A 66 28.19 4.13 -9.77
N GLU A 67 28.29 3.09 -8.94
CA GLU A 67 29.39 2.12 -8.98
C GLU A 67 29.51 1.39 -10.34
N ALA A 68 28.42 1.33 -11.11
CA ALA A 68 28.36 0.71 -12.42
C ALA A 68 28.41 1.73 -13.58
N ASP A 69 28.73 3.00 -13.32
CA ASP A 69 28.71 4.12 -14.28
C ASP A 69 27.36 4.26 -15.03
N GLY A 70 26.28 3.79 -14.40
CA GLY A 70 24.94 3.78 -14.95
C GLY A 70 24.32 5.18 -15.00
N ARG A 71 23.34 5.36 -15.90
CA ARG A 71 22.64 6.65 -16.07
C ARG A 71 21.13 6.50 -15.94
N GLY A 72 20.48 7.61 -15.60
CA GLY A 72 19.02 7.70 -15.48
C GLY A 72 18.49 7.37 -14.09
N LYS A 73 17.17 7.46 -13.91
CA LYS A 73 16.53 7.15 -12.62
C LYS A 73 16.31 5.64 -12.48
N PRO A 74 16.78 4.98 -11.40
CA PRO A 74 16.46 3.58 -11.14
C PRO A 74 14.96 3.38 -10.91
N SER A 75 14.39 2.26 -11.38
CA SER A 75 12.97 1.94 -11.16
C SER A 75 12.60 1.81 -9.67
N ALA A 76 13.58 1.46 -8.82
CA ALA A 76 13.40 1.44 -7.36
C ALA A 76 13.04 2.83 -6.79
N CYS A 77 13.30 3.91 -7.54
CA CYS A 77 13.05 5.29 -7.14
C CYS A 77 11.69 5.83 -7.61
N ASP A 78 10.87 5.05 -8.33
CA ASP A 78 9.60 5.52 -8.90
C ASP A 78 8.59 6.00 -7.86
N GLY A 79 8.66 5.47 -6.64
CA GLY A 79 7.80 5.88 -5.52
C GLY A 79 8.38 6.99 -4.62
N VAL A 80 9.56 7.52 -4.93
CA VAL A 80 10.22 8.58 -4.13
C VAL A 80 9.78 9.96 -4.62
N LYS A 81 9.50 10.88 -3.70
CA LYS A 81 9.17 12.27 -4.01
C LYS A 81 10.35 12.98 -4.68
N GLY A 82 10.08 14.02 -5.47
CA GLY A 82 11.11 14.78 -6.20
C GLY A 82 12.24 15.28 -5.30
N ASP A 83 11.90 16.08 -4.28
CA ASP A 83 12.91 16.66 -3.37
C ASP A 83 13.72 15.58 -2.63
N ASP A 84 13.07 14.49 -2.22
CA ASP A 84 13.73 13.36 -1.56
C ASP A 84 14.65 12.62 -2.55
N TYR A 85 14.23 12.47 -3.81
CA TYR A 85 15.04 11.86 -4.86
C TYR A 85 16.27 12.71 -5.18
N ASP A 86 16.12 14.04 -5.28
CA ASP A 86 17.23 14.96 -5.53
C ASP A 86 18.25 14.90 -4.38
N ALA A 87 17.78 14.83 -3.13
CA ALA A 87 18.64 14.63 -1.97
C ALA A 87 19.39 13.28 -2.01
N LEU A 88 18.72 12.20 -2.41
CA LEU A 88 19.34 10.88 -2.57
C LEU A 88 20.40 10.85 -3.67
N VAL A 89 20.12 11.47 -4.82
CA VAL A 89 21.08 11.58 -5.94
C VAL A 89 22.30 12.37 -5.50
N LEU A 90 22.09 13.50 -4.83
CA LEU A 90 23.17 14.32 -4.32
C LEU A 90 24.01 13.57 -3.28
N GLY A 91 23.38 12.86 -2.35
CA GLY A 91 24.07 12.02 -1.36
C GLY A 91 24.87 10.89 -2.01
N ALA A 92 24.31 10.21 -3.02
CA ALA A 92 25.01 9.17 -3.75
C ALA A 92 26.24 9.73 -4.49
N ALA A 93 26.11 10.89 -5.13
CA ALA A 93 27.24 11.56 -5.78
C ALA A 93 28.32 12.00 -4.79
N MET A 94 27.95 12.54 -3.61
CA MET A 94 28.92 12.87 -2.57
C MET A 94 29.64 11.63 -2.03
N GLY A 95 28.94 10.50 -1.90
CA GLY A 95 29.54 9.23 -1.49
C GLY A 95 30.54 8.69 -2.52
N ASP A 96 30.19 8.75 -3.81
CA ASP A 96 31.07 8.35 -4.92
C ASP A 96 32.36 9.20 -4.97
N LEU A 97 32.25 10.51 -4.68
CA LEU A 97 33.38 11.42 -4.56
C LEU A 97 34.21 11.21 -3.27
N GLY A 98 33.77 10.34 -2.37
CA GLY A 98 34.42 10.08 -1.08
C GLY A 98 34.26 11.21 -0.06
N TRP A 99 33.30 12.11 -0.25
CA TRP A 99 33.08 13.28 0.61
C TRP A 99 32.24 12.97 1.86
N LEU A 100 31.82 11.74 2.04
CA LEU A 100 31.04 11.32 3.21
C LEU A 100 31.95 10.65 4.25
N ASP A 101 31.65 10.88 5.52
CA ASP A 101 32.26 10.15 6.63
C ASP A 101 31.77 8.69 6.69
N ASP A 102 32.23 7.95 7.70
CA ASP A 102 31.89 6.53 7.87
C ASP A 102 30.42 6.30 8.24
N ASP A 103 29.73 7.33 8.73
CA ASP A 103 28.31 7.32 9.05
C ASP A 103 27.44 7.74 7.84
N GLY A 104 28.07 8.22 6.76
CA GLY A 104 27.41 8.69 5.54
C GLY A 104 27.00 10.16 5.57
N ASP A 105 27.47 10.92 6.56
CA ASP A 105 27.26 12.36 6.67
C ASP A 105 28.34 13.12 5.89
N PHE A 106 28.02 14.34 5.46
CA PHE A 106 28.96 15.15 4.69
C PHE A 106 30.17 15.59 5.51
N ASP A 107 31.36 15.18 5.07
CA ASP A 107 32.64 15.48 5.69
C ASP A 107 33.40 16.52 4.84
N LYS A 108 33.56 17.71 5.42
CA LYS A 108 34.26 18.83 4.78
C LYS A 108 35.75 18.55 4.59
N ASP A 109 36.37 17.83 5.50
CA ASP A 109 37.79 17.54 5.43
C ASP A 109 38.04 16.55 4.30
N LYS A 110 37.22 15.49 4.17
CA LYS A 110 37.28 14.58 3.02
C LYS A 110 36.96 15.27 1.69
N MET A 111 36.00 16.21 1.66
CA MET A 111 35.74 17.01 0.46
C MET A 111 36.98 17.82 0.04
N LEU A 112 37.63 18.49 1.00
CA LEU A 112 38.84 19.27 0.73
C LEU A 112 40.00 18.37 0.31
N GLU A 113 40.18 17.20 0.92
CA GLU A 113 41.17 16.21 0.52
C GLU A 113 40.93 15.72 -0.92
N GLY A 114 39.69 15.46 -1.31
CA GLY A 114 39.35 15.08 -2.68
C GLY A 114 39.63 16.18 -3.70
N LEU A 115 39.40 17.45 -3.34
CA LEU A 115 39.65 18.60 -4.23
C LEU A 115 41.14 19.02 -4.28
N LEU A 116 41.88 18.82 -3.20
CA LEU A 116 43.30 19.19 -3.08
C LEU A 116 44.25 18.04 -3.41
N GLY A 117 43.73 16.82 -3.52
CA GLY A 117 44.47 15.59 -3.81
C GLY A 117 44.68 15.28 -5.30
N GLU A 118 44.15 16.10 -6.21
CA GLU A 118 44.50 16.00 -7.64
C GLU A 118 45.91 16.60 -7.88
N PRO A 119 46.84 15.87 -8.53
CA PRO A 119 48.12 16.42 -9.01
C PRO A 119 47.98 17.33 -10.25
#